data_AF-A0A9W8K460-F1
#
_entry.id   AF-A0A9W8K460-F1
#
_cell.length_a   1.000
_cell.length_b   1.000
_cell.length_c   1.000
_cell.angle_alpha   90.00
_cell.angle_beta   90.00
_cell.angle_gamma   90.00
#
_symmetry.space_group_name_H-M   'P 1'
#
loop_
_entity.id
_entity.type
_entity.pdbx_description
1 polymer ?
#
loop_
_entity_poly.entity_id
_entity_poly.type
_entity_poly.pdbx_seq_one_letter_code
_entity_poly.pdbx_strand_id
1 'polypeptide(L)'
;MQTNFATVVLSSKKTVPLIDIPGHPRLRGQFVEQMPSTKAVGFVVDASTISRNASVVAEHLHHILHVLTSLPPSQQQPALLILAHKCDLLKTSSATPNSNPSAAAINRVKTILERELEKRRVSQTGGVNIEGLGEEGEATEMGGLNCGEKEGSTFRFDEWEGGEISFLGTSVMSNASQPNEKNEGDSALESLWEWMEENL
;
A
#
# COMPACT_ATOMS: atom_id res chain seq x y z
N MET A 1 14.26 -16.22 0.29
CA MET A 1 14.37 -14.88 0.90
C MET A 1 13.74 -14.97 2.28
N GLN A 2 14.36 -14.35 3.29
CA GLN A 2 13.92 -14.40 4.68
C GLN A 2 13.37 -13.03 5.07
N THR A 3 12.38 -13.00 5.97
CA THR A 3 11.85 -11.78 6.59
C THR A 3 12.94 -11.09 7.41
N ASN A 4 13.12 -9.78 7.20
CA ASN A 4 14.08 -8.99 7.98
C ASN A 4 13.38 -8.32 9.16
N PHE A 5 14.07 -8.22 10.29
CA PHE A 5 13.58 -7.58 11.50
C PHE A 5 14.52 -6.42 11.87
N ALA A 6 13.93 -5.28 12.17
CA ALA A 6 14.62 -4.13 12.74
C ALA A 6 13.83 -3.58 13.92
N THR A 7 14.48 -2.86 14.81
CA THR A 7 13.80 -2.12 15.88
C THR A 7 14.05 -0.64 15.67
N VAL A 8 12.97 0.11 15.64
CA VAL A 8 12.96 1.55 15.43
C VAL A 8 12.59 2.22 16.74
N VAL A 9 13.34 3.25 17.12
CA VAL A 9 13.07 4.06 18.32
C VAL A 9 12.45 5.37 17.87
N LEU A 10 11.20 5.61 18.25
CA LEU A 10 10.50 6.87 18.00
C LEU A 10 10.86 7.90 19.08
N SER A 11 10.65 9.20 18.82
CA SER A 11 11.05 10.31 19.71
C SER A 11 10.51 10.20 21.15
N SER A 12 9.40 9.49 21.35
CA SER A 12 8.80 9.20 22.65
C SER A 12 9.46 8.06 23.45
N LYS A 13 10.64 7.56 23.02
CA LYS A 13 11.29 6.32 23.52
C LYS A 13 10.46 5.06 23.31
N LYS A 14 9.46 5.13 22.45
CA LYS A 14 8.65 4.00 22.03
C LYS A 14 9.44 3.19 21.01
N THR A 15 9.65 1.91 21.31
CA THR A 15 10.31 0.97 20.40
C THR A 15 9.26 0.22 19.59
N VAL A 16 9.37 0.30 18.26
CA VAL A 16 8.49 -0.43 17.34
C VAL A 16 9.32 -1.43 16.54
N PRO A 17 8.92 -2.72 16.51
CA PRO A 17 9.51 -3.68 15.59
C PRO A 17 9.06 -3.39 14.16
N LEU A 18 10.02 -3.22 13.25
CA LEU A 18 9.81 -3.12 11.82
C LEU A 18 10.12 -4.48 11.18
N ILE A 19 9.16 -4.99 10.41
CA ILE A 19 9.24 -6.29 9.76
C ILE A 19 9.17 -6.08 8.24
N ASP A 20 10.23 -6.43 7.53
CA ASP A 20 10.31 -6.35 6.08
C ASP A 20 10.00 -7.72 5.45
N ILE A 21 8.92 -7.76 4.68
CA ILE A 21 8.37 -8.98 4.09
C ILE A 21 8.86 -9.13 2.63
N PRO A 22 9.36 -10.31 2.22
CA PRO A 22 9.82 -10.51 0.85
C PRO A 22 8.72 -10.28 -0.19
N GLY A 23 8.97 -9.40 -1.17
CA GLY A 23 8.00 -9.05 -2.21
C GLY A 23 7.74 -10.14 -3.26
N HIS A 24 8.49 -11.24 -3.28
CA HIS A 24 8.32 -12.31 -4.27
C HIS A 24 6.92 -12.98 -4.14
N PRO A 25 6.17 -13.26 -5.23
CA PRO A 25 4.82 -13.84 -5.18
C PRO A 25 4.66 -15.07 -4.29
N ARG A 26 5.68 -15.93 -4.25
CA ARG A 26 5.68 -17.15 -3.42
C ARG A 26 5.89 -16.91 -1.91
N LEU A 27 6.41 -15.75 -1.52
CA LEU A 27 6.85 -15.46 -0.15
C LEU A 27 6.05 -14.32 0.49
N ARG A 28 5.45 -13.45 -0.32
CA ARG A 28 4.67 -12.29 0.16
C ARG A 28 3.55 -12.68 1.13
N GLY A 29 2.97 -13.87 1.03
CA GLY A 29 1.91 -14.33 1.96
C GLY A 29 2.35 -14.48 3.42
N GLN A 30 3.65 -14.46 3.71
CA GLN A 30 4.18 -14.58 5.09
C GLN A 30 3.75 -13.43 6.01
N PHE A 31 3.27 -12.29 5.48
CA PHE A 31 2.80 -11.18 6.31
C PHE A 31 1.59 -11.56 7.17
N VAL A 32 0.76 -12.51 6.71
CA VAL A 32 -0.48 -12.92 7.40
C VAL A 32 -0.20 -13.41 8.81
N GLU A 33 0.92 -14.12 9.00
CA GLU A 33 1.34 -14.62 10.32
C GLU A 33 1.64 -13.50 11.32
N GLN A 34 2.00 -12.30 10.85
CA GLN A 34 2.36 -11.16 11.69
C GLN A 34 1.15 -10.28 12.04
N MET A 35 0.07 -10.36 11.23
CA MET A 35 -1.11 -9.51 11.34
C MET A 35 -1.74 -9.42 12.73
N PRO A 36 -1.80 -10.48 13.57
CA PRO A 36 -2.35 -10.38 14.93
C PRO A 36 -1.62 -9.37 15.83
N SER A 37 -0.35 -9.10 15.56
CA SER A 37 0.51 -8.20 16.34
C SER A 37 0.85 -6.89 15.64
N THR A 38 0.31 -6.69 14.44
CA THR A 38 0.62 -5.53 13.60
C THR A 38 -0.22 -4.33 14.00
N LYS A 39 0.40 -3.16 14.12
CA LYS A 39 -0.30 -1.88 14.32
C LYS A 39 -0.51 -1.10 13.03
N ALA A 40 0.44 -1.21 12.10
CA ALA A 40 0.37 -0.58 10.80
C ALA A 40 1.00 -1.46 9.73
N VAL A 41 0.46 -1.39 8.52
CA VAL A 41 0.98 -2.06 7.33
C VAL A 41 1.47 -1.00 6.36
N GLY A 42 2.78 -1.00 6.07
CA GLY A 42 3.37 -0.15 5.03
C GLY A 42 3.38 -0.88 3.69
N PHE A 43 2.58 -0.43 2.72
CA PHE A 43 2.55 -0.97 1.36
C PHE A 43 3.37 -0.08 0.41
N VAL A 44 4.60 -0.50 0.11
CA VAL A 44 5.53 0.26 -0.73
C VAL A 44 5.27 0.04 -2.21
N VAL A 45 5.00 1.12 -2.93
CA VAL A 45 4.71 1.12 -4.36
C VAL A 45 5.72 1.98 -5.11
N ASP A 46 6.38 1.41 -6.11
CA ASP A 46 7.23 2.20 -7.00
C ASP A 46 6.38 3.10 -7.92
N ALA A 47 6.32 4.39 -7.58
CA ALA A 47 5.50 5.36 -8.30
C ALA A 47 5.99 5.60 -9.74
N SER A 48 7.26 5.33 -10.04
CA SER A 48 7.84 5.51 -11.38
C SER A 48 7.42 4.40 -12.35
N THR A 49 7.15 3.19 -11.83
CA THR A 49 6.82 2.01 -12.66
C THR A 49 5.38 1.52 -12.52
N ILE A 50 4.59 2.13 -11.63
CA ILE A 50 3.20 1.71 -11.33
C ILE A 50 2.33 1.50 -12.57
N SER A 51 2.46 2.33 -13.61
CA SER A 51 1.64 2.18 -14.83
C SER A 51 1.87 0.88 -15.60
N ARG A 52 3.06 0.27 -15.47
CA ARG A 52 3.39 -1.01 -16.13
C ARG A 52 3.07 -2.21 -15.25
N ASN A 53 3.11 -2.01 -13.93
CA ASN A 53 2.96 -3.06 -12.93
C ASN A 53 1.61 -3.05 -12.21
N ALA A 54 0.69 -2.16 -12.63
CA ALA A 54 -0.54 -1.83 -11.93
C ALA A 54 -1.36 -3.07 -11.51
N SER A 55 -1.56 -4.01 -12.44
CA SER A 55 -2.35 -5.22 -12.20
C SER A 55 -1.75 -6.11 -11.09
N VAL A 56 -0.43 -6.34 -11.11
CA VAL A 56 0.26 -7.17 -10.11
C VAL A 56 0.33 -6.48 -8.75
N VAL A 57 0.50 -5.15 -8.73
CA VAL A 57 0.49 -4.36 -7.49
C VAL A 57 -0.91 -4.36 -6.88
N ALA A 58 -1.96 -4.15 -7.70
CA ALA A 58 -3.35 -4.18 -7.24
C ALA A 58 -3.78 -5.57 -6.74
N GLU A 59 -3.30 -6.66 -7.35
CA GLU A 59 -3.52 -8.02 -6.84
C GLU A 59 -2.96 -8.21 -5.43
N HIS A 60 -1.72 -7.77 -5.21
CA HIS A 60 -1.11 -7.83 -3.89
C HIS A 60 -1.90 -6.98 -2.89
N LEU A 61 -2.23 -5.74 -3.27
CA LEU A 61 -2.97 -4.83 -2.41
C LEU A 61 -4.34 -5.42 -2.05
N HIS A 62 -5.08 -6.00 -3.00
CA HIS A 62 -6.35 -6.67 -2.75
C HIS A 62 -6.19 -7.79 -1.71
N HIS A 63 -5.12 -8.59 -1.80
CA HIS A 63 -4.85 -9.61 -0.77
C HIS A 63 -4.62 -8.98 0.62
N ILE A 64 -3.92 -7.85 0.72
CA ILE A 64 -3.75 -7.12 1.99
C ILE A 64 -5.09 -6.60 2.51
N LEU A 65 -5.91 -5.96 1.66
CA LEU A 65 -7.24 -5.45 2.03
C LEU A 65 -8.17 -6.58 2.50
N HIS A 66 -8.11 -7.74 1.83
CA HIS A 66 -8.84 -8.94 2.23
C HIS A 66 -8.43 -9.41 3.63
N VAL A 67 -7.12 -9.50 3.89
CA VAL A 67 -6.62 -9.92 5.20
C VAL A 67 -6.99 -8.91 6.29
N LEU A 68 -6.91 -7.61 6.02
CA LEU A 68 -7.31 -6.54 6.95
C LEU A 68 -8.80 -6.61 7.32
N THR A 69 -9.66 -6.94 6.36
CA THR A 69 -11.12 -7.08 6.56
C THR A 69 -11.52 -8.43 7.17
N SER A 70 -10.64 -9.42 7.12
CA SER A 70 -10.86 -10.75 7.69
C SER A 70 -10.35 -10.89 9.13
N LEU A 71 -9.82 -9.82 9.73
CA LEU A 71 -9.37 -9.84 11.12
C LEU A 71 -10.56 -9.98 12.08
N PRO A 72 -10.38 -10.69 13.22
CA PRO A 72 -11.43 -10.80 14.22
C PRO A 72 -11.85 -9.42 14.76
N PRO A 73 -13.16 -9.16 15.00
CA PRO A 73 -13.63 -7.88 15.54
C PRO A 73 -13.04 -7.51 16.91
N SER A 74 -12.49 -8.48 17.64
CA SER A 74 -11.80 -8.27 18.92
C SER A 74 -10.41 -7.65 18.77
N GLN A 75 -9.84 -7.64 17.56
CA GLN A 75 -8.51 -7.11 17.29
C GLN A 75 -8.61 -5.67 16.78
N GLN A 76 -7.73 -4.80 17.27
CA GLN A 76 -7.58 -3.47 16.70
C GLN A 76 -7.12 -3.60 15.24
N GLN A 77 -7.84 -2.95 14.34
CA GLN A 77 -7.51 -2.97 12.93
C GLN A 77 -6.22 -2.18 12.66
N PRO A 78 -5.24 -2.77 11.97
CA PRO A 78 -4.01 -2.06 11.61
C PRO A 78 -4.28 -0.93 10.61
N ALA A 79 -3.61 0.20 10.78
CA ALA A 79 -3.64 1.28 9.79
C ALA A 79 -2.88 0.87 8.52
N LEU A 80 -3.43 1.15 7.33
CA LEU A 80 -2.77 0.86 6.07
C LEU A 80 -2.14 2.14 5.49
N LEU A 81 -0.83 2.13 5.30
CA LEU A 81 -0.08 3.23 4.72
C LEU A 81 0.44 2.84 3.33
N ILE A 82 -0.06 3.49 2.29
CA ILE A 82 0.42 3.31 0.92
C ILE A 82 1.55 4.30 0.65
N LEU A 83 2.76 3.78 0.46
CA LEU A 83 3.96 4.57 0.22
C LEU A 83 4.24 4.65 -1.28
N ALA A 84 3.93 5.79 -1.89
CA ALA A 84 4.31 6.14 -3.25
C ALA A 84 5.82 6.46 -3.30
N HIS A 85 6.62 5.41 -3.40
CA HIS A 85 8.07 5.46 -3.34
C HIS A 85 8.72 5.82 -4.67
N LYS A 86 9.97 6.29 -4.61
CA LYS A 86 10.75 6.80 -5.75
C LYS A 86 10.08 7.98 -6.45
N CYS A 87 9.46 8.87 -5.66
CA CYS A 87 8.80 10.05 -6.20
C CYS A 87 9.77 10.99 -6.95
N ASP A 88 11.06 10.93 -6.63
CA ASP A 88 12.16 11.62 -7.31
C ASP A 88 12.37 11.17 -8.77
N LEU A 89 12.07 9.92 -9.09
CA LEU A 89 12.22 9.37 -10.45
C LEU A 89 11.02 9.66 -11.34
N LEU A 90 9.96 10.29 -10.80
CA LEU A 90 8.73 10.52 -11.50
C LEU A 90 8.88 11.68 -12.49
N LYS A 91 9.08 11.33 -13.77
CA LYS A 91 9.16 12.32 -14.86
C LYS A 91 7.77 12.88 -15.12
N THR A 92 7.46 14.07 -14.61
CA THR A 92 6.24 14.79 -14.97
C THR A 92 6.44 15.50 -16.32
N SER A 93 5.69 15.07 -17.35
CA SER A 93 5.72 15.69 -18.69
C SER A 93 5.15 17.13 -18.71
N SER A 94 4.51 17.55 -17.62
CA SER A 94 3.91 18.87 -17.44
C SER A 94 4.43 19.52 -16.17
N ALA A 95 5.75 19.51 -15.97
CA ALA A 95 6.39 20.15 -14.83
C ALA A 95 6.09 21.66 -14.83
N THR A 96 5.06 22.09 -14.12
CA THR A 96 5.06 23.43 -13.56
C THR A 96 6.19 23.46 -12.52
N PRO A 97 7.04 24.51 -12.51
CA PRO A 97 8.23 24.58 -11.66
C PRO A 97 7.95 24.52 -10.14
N ASN A 98 6.68 24.51 -9.72
CA ASN A 98 6.23 24.43 -8.33
C ASN A 98 5.46 23.14 -7.97
N SER A 99 5.41 22.12 -8.84
CA SER A 99 4.69 20.89 -8.51
C SER A 99 5.49 20.03 -7.52
N ASN A 100 4.92 19.74 -6.34
CA ASN A 100 5.54 18.86 -5.35
C ASN A 100 5.57 17.42 -5.91
N PRO A 101 6.76 16.81 -6.12
CA PRO A 101 6.88 15.48 -6.72
C PRO A 101 6.20 14.39 -5.87
N SER A 102 6.14 14.55 -4.55
CA SER A 102 5.45 13.60 -3.66
C SER A 102 3.94 13.59 -3.91
N ALA A 103 3.32 14.76 -4.03
CA ALA A 103 1.89 14.89 -4.30
C ALA A 103 1.51 14.34 -5.69
N ALA A 104 2.34 14.56 -6.70
CA ALA A 104 2.13 13.99 -8.03
C ALA A 104 2.24 12.45 -8.02
N ALA A 105 3.20 11.90 -7.26
CA ALA A 105 3.38 10.47 -7.08
C ALA A 105 2.18 9.83 -6.36
N ILE A 106 1.73 10.44 -5.25
CA ILE A 106 0.57 9.99 -4.48
C ILE A 106 -0.67 9.92 -5.38
N ASN A 107 -0.99 11.01 -6.09
CA ASN A 107 -2.17 11.06 -6.97
C ASN A 107 -2.09 10.00 -8.07
N ARG A 108 -0.91 9.83 -8.69
CA ARG A 108 -0.70 8.81 -9.73
C ARG A 108 -0.94 7.39 -9.20
N VAL A 109 -0.37 7.06 -8.05
CA VAL A 109 -0.51 5.74 -7.42
C VAL A 109 -1.97 5.51 -7.01
N LYS A 110 -2.60 6.47 -6.33
CA LYS A 110 -4.00 6.40 -5.90
C LYS A 110 -4.94 6.13 -7.08
N THR A 111 -4.94 6.98 -8.11
CA THR A 111 -5.84 6.84 -9.27
C THR A 111 -5.63 5.53 -10.04
N ILE A 112 -4.39 5.08 -10.19
CA ILE A 112 -4.12 3.82 -10.91
C ILE A 112 -4.61 2.61 -10.10
N LEU A 113 -4.36 2.59 -8.79
CA LEU A 113 -4.78 1.49 -7.94
C LEU A 113 -6.30 1.44 -7.79
N GLU A 114 -6.99 2.57 -7.60
CA GLU A 114 -8.45 2.61 -7.56
C GLU A 114 -9.07 2.00 -8.81
N ARG A 115 -8.56 2.38 -9.99
CA ARG A 115 -9.03 1.84 -11.28
C ARG A 115 -8.79 0.34 -11.42
N GLU A 116 -7.62 -0.17 -11.00
CA GLU A 116 -7.32 -1.59 -11.10
C GLU A 116 -8.07 -2.42 -10.06
N LEU A 117 -8.28 -1.90 -8.84
CA LEU A 117 -9.08 -2.55 -7.81
C LEU A 117 -10.56 -2.58 -8.22
N GLU A 118 -11.09 -1.51 -8.81
CA GLU A 118 -12.44 -1.50 -9.39
C GLU A 118 -12.59 -2.55 -10.49
N LYS A 119 -11.62 -2.65 -11.40
CA LYS A 119 -11.61 -3.69 -12.44
C LYS A 119 -11.67 -5.10 -11.83
N ARG A 120 -10.92 -5.35 -10.74
CA ARG A 120 -10.94 -6.63 -10.03
C ARG A 120 -12.28 -6.88 -9.35
N ARG A 121 -12.84 -5.89 -8.67
CA ARG A 121 -14.16 -5.96 -8.03
C ARG A 121 -15.25 -6.35 -9.05
N VAL A 122 -15.30 -5.66 -10.19
CA VAL A 122 -16.24 -5.96 -11.28
C VAL A 122 -15.99 -7.33 -11.91
N SER A 123 -14.72 -7.76 -12.01
CA SER A 123 -14.40 -9.09 -12.55
C SER A 123 -14.88 -10.22 -11.62
N GLN A 124 -14.84 -10.00 -10.30
CA GLN A 124 -15.36 -10.96 -9.31
C GLN A 124 -16.89 -10.99 -9.30
N THR A 125 -17.56 -9.84 -9.36
CA THR A 125 -19.04 -9.78 -9.34
C THR A 125 -19.67 -10.11 -10.70
N GLY A 126 -19.00 -9.77 -11.80
CA GLY A 126 -19.45 -10.02 -13.17
C GLY A 126 -19.16 -11.43 -13.69
N GLY A 127 -18.37 -12.23 -12.97
CA GLY A 127 -18.04 -13.63 -13.31
C GLY A 127 -19.16 -14.63 -13.01
N VAL A 128 -20.24 -14.22 -12.34
CA VAL A 128 -21.31 -15.11 -11.86
C VAL A 128 -22.31 -15.50 -12.96
N ASN A 129 -22.13 -15.06 -14.22
CA ASN A 129 -23.09 -15.32 -15.31
C ASN A 129 -22.63 -16.33 -16.38
N ILE A 130 -21.66 -17.20 -16.09
CA ILE A 130 -21.36 -18.38 -16.91
C ILE A 130 -21.69 -19.62 -16.09
N GLU A 131 -22.93 -20.10 -16.28
CA GLU A 131 -23.30 -21.49 -16.00
C GLU A 131 -22.43 -22.38 -16.91
N GLY A 132 -21.42 -23.05 -16.33
CA GLY A 132 -20.44 -23.81 -17.11
C GLY A 132 -19.62 -24.78 -16.27
N LEU A 133 -20.29 -25.81 -15.73
CA LEU A 133 -19.79 -27.17 -15.52
C LEU A 133 -18.31 -27.36 -15.09
N GLY A 134 -18.14 -27.58 -13.78
CA GLY A 134 -17.23 -28.60 -13.26
C GLY A 134 -15.72 -28.30 -13.30
N GLU A 135 -15.23 -27.60 -12.28
CA GLU A 135 -13.94 -27.88 -11.66
C GLU A 135 -13.99 -27.31 -10.22
N GLU A 136 -13.85 -28.17 -9.22
CA GLU A 136 -13.71 -27.75 -7.82
C GLU A 136 -12.35 -27.09 -7.62
N GLY A 137 -12.23 -25.84 -8.08
CA GLY A 137 -11.24 -24.90 -7.59
C GLY A 137 -12.00 -23.86 -6.79
N GLU A 138 -11.82 -23.82 -5.48
CA GLU A 138 -12.34 -22.78 -4.60
C GLU A 138 -11.96 -21.40 -5.15
N ALA A 139 -12.83 -20.80 -5.96
CA ALA A 139 -12.91 -19.36 -6.09
C ALA A 139 -13.47 -18.85 -4.77
N THR A 140 -12.65 -18.92 -3.71
CA THR A 140 -12.92 -18.23 -2.46
C THR A 140 -13.07 -16.77 -2.86
N GLU A 141 -14.30 -16.27 -2.70
CA GLU A 141 -14.66 -14.89 -2.98
C GLU A 141 -13.80 -14.01 -2.07
N MET A 142 -12.61 -13.61 -2.54
CA MET A 142 -11.70 -12.75 -1.79
C MET A 142 -12.38 -11.39 -1.63
N GLY A 143 -12.96 -11.17 -0.46
CA GLY A 143 -13.61 -9.93 -0.06
C GLY A 143 -12.62 -8.78 0.15
N GLY A 144 -13.09 -7.68 0.71
CA GLY A 144 -12.25 -6.53 1.06
C GLY A 144 -12.16 -5.44 -0.03
N LEU A 145 -12.96 -5.55 -1.10
CA LEU A 145 -13.16 -4.48 -2.10
C LEU A 145 -14.54 -3.81 -1.98
N ASN A 146 -15.20 -3.99 -0.84
CA ASN A 146 -16.51 -3.43 -0.56
C ASN A 146 -16.34 -1.91 -0.34
N CYS A 147 -16.99 -1.10 -1.19
CA CYS A 147 -16.93 0.36 -1.15
C CYS A 147 -18.28 0.97 -1.54
N GLY A 148 -18.76 1.90 -0.71
CA GLY A 148 -19.95 2.71 -0.97
C GLY A 148 -21.28 1.97 -0.79
N GLU A 149 -22.26 2.67 -0.24
CA GLU A 149 -23.60 2.14 0.06
C GLU A 149 -24.49 1.96 -1.19
N LYS A 150 -24.06 2.48 -2.35
CA LYS A 150 -24.88 2.57 -3.57
C LYS A 150 -24.41 1.60 -4.63
N GLU A 151 -25.34 0.79 -5.12
CA GLU A 151 -25.13 -0.10 -6.25
C GLU A 151 -24.64 0.69 -7.49
N GLY A 152 -23.46 0.34 -8.00
CA GLY A 152 -22.81 1.03 -9.12
C GLY A 152 -21.79 2.12 -8.74
N SER A 153 -21.46 2.31 -7.46
CA SER A 153 -20.29 3.10 -7.05
C SER A 153 -18.99 2.48 -7.58
N THR A 154 -18.01 3.33 -7.89
CA THR A 154 -16.65 2.91 -8.24
C THR A 154 -15.81 2.81 -6.98
N PHE A 155 -14.95 1.79 -6.87
CA PHE A 155 -14.00 1.70 -5.76
C PHE A 155 -13.18 2.98 -5.60
N ARG A 156 -13.18 3.53 -4.37
CA ARG A 156 -12.34 4.64 -3.94
C ARG A 156 -11.78 4.35 -2.56
N PHE A 157 -10.52 4.70 -2.34
CA PHE A 157 -9.91 4.46 -1.03
C PHE A 157 -10.60 5.25 0.09
N ASP A 158 -11.12 6.43 -0.22
CA ASP A 158 -11.83 7.30 0.74
C ASP A 158 -13.20 6.73 1.15
N GLU A 159 -13.74 5.78 0.38
CA GLU A 159 -15.04 5.13 0.61
C GLU A 159 -14.87 3.66 1.04
N TRP A 160 -13.64 3.25 1.37
CA TRP A 160 -13.36 1.88 1.82
C TRP A 160 -13.71 1.72 3.29
N GLU A 161 -14.59 0.75 3.57
CA GLU A 161 -15.10 0.51 4.93
C GLU A 161 -14.19 -0.39 5.76
N GLY A 162 -13.13 -0.92 5.15
CA GLY A 162 -12.23 -1.89 5.77
C GLY A 162 -11.11 -1.29 6.63
N GLY A 163 -11.17 -0.01 6.99
CA GLY A 163 -10.20 0.64 7.88
C GLY A 163 -9.59 1.91 7.33
N GLU A 164 -8.61 2.47 8.05
CA GLU A 164 -7.95 3.71 7.67
C GLU A 164 -6.84 3.47 6.65
N ILE A 165 -6.88 4.24 5.55
CA ILE A 165 -5.85 4.24 4.51
C ILE A 165 -5.24 5.63 4.37
N SER A 166 -3.93 5.72 4.54
CA SER A 166 -3.14 6.93 4.31
C SER A 166 -2.19 6.78 3.12
N PHE A 167 -1.85 7.88 2.47
CA PHE A 167 -0.89 7.91 1.37
C PHE A 167 0.26 8.88 1.68
N LEU A 168 1.50 8.43 1.46
CA LEU A 168 2.68 9.30 1.54
C LEU A 168 3.59 9.10 0.33
N GLY A 169 4.18 10.18 -0.15
CA GLY A 169 5.22 10.13 -1.18
C GLY A 169 6.59 10.09 -0.51
N THR A 170 7.43 9.13 -0.88
CA THR A 170 8.77 8.98 -0.29
C THR A 170 9.83 8.75 -1.36
N SER A 171 11.08 9.07 -1.03
CA SER A 171 12.24 8.70 -1.83
C SER A 171 13.42 8.36 -0.92
N VAL A 172 14.35 7.56 -1.43
CA VAL A 172 15.63 7.31 -0.76
C VAL A 172 16.71 7.62 -1.76
N MET A 173 17.46 8.70 -1.51
CA MET A 173 18.67 9.00 -2.28
C MET A 173 19.77 8.03 -1.84
N SER A 174 20.17 7.12 -2.72
CA SER A 174 21.31 6.24 -2.49
C SER A 174 22.62 7.03 -2.65
N ASN A 175 22.94 7.91 -1.70
CA ASN A 175 24.23 8.60 -1.69
C ASN A 175 25.32 7.65 -1.17
N ALA A 176 25.83 6.77 -2.05
CA ALA A 176 27.04 5.98 -1.81
C ALA A 176 28.34 6.79 -2.05
N SER A 177 28.29 8.12 -2.06
CA SER A 177 29.49 8.95 -2.24
C SER A 177 29.44 10.21 -1.36
N GLN A 178 30.20 10.15 -0.26
CA GLN A 178 30.62 11.22 0.65
C GLN A 178 29.56 11.84 1.60
N PRO A 179 29.87 11.96 2.91
CA PRO A 179 29.09 12.76 3.84
C PRO A 179 29.49 14.23 3.64
N ASN A 180 28.75 14.95 2.80
CA ASN A 180 28.87 16.40 2.77
C ASN A 180 27.89 16.99 3.79
N GLU A 181 28.42 17.43 4.92
CA GLU A 181 27.71 18.26 5.91
C GLU A 181 27.32 19.57 5.22
N LYS A 182 26.07 19.66 4.70
CA LYS A 182 25.28 20.88 4.37
C LYS A 182 24.19 20.67 3.30
N ASN A 183 23.51 19.53 3.27
CA ASN A 183 22.20 19.45 2.62
C ASN A 183 21.13 19.30 3.71
N GLU A 184 20.83 20.41 4.39
CA GLU A 184 19.57 20.62 5.11
C GLU A 184 18.46 20.76 4.07
N GLY A 185 18.00 19.63 3.52
CA GLY A 185 16.78 19.57 2.73
C GLY A 185 16.03 18.33 3.16
N ASP A 186 14.88 18.54 3.83
CA ASP A 186 13.85 17.60 4.23
C ASP A 186 14.20 16.14 4.01
N SER A 187 14.29 15.38 5.10
CA SER A 187 14.47 13.95 4.99
C SER A 187 13.33 13.43 4.11
N ALA A 188 13.62 12.80 2.97
CA ALA A 188 12.60 12.28 2.05
C ALA A 188 11.73 11.15 2.67
N LEU A 189 12.01 10.80 3.93
CA LEU A 189 11.27 9.90 4.81
C LEU A 189 10.66 10.63 6.02
N GLU A 190 10.82 11.94 6.17
CA GLU A 190 10.39 12.73 7.33
C GLU A 190 8.88 12.63 7.52
N SER A 191 8.10 12.78 6.46
CA SER A 191 6.65 12.58 6.53
C SER A 191 6.26 11.15 6.94
N LEU A 192 7.09 10.15 6.63
CA LEU A 192 6.86 8.78 7.11
C LEU A 192 7.18 8.68 8.61
N TRP A 193 8.26 9.32 9.07
CA TRP A 193 8.62 9.38 10.48
C TRP A 193 7.55 10.09 11.32
N GLU A 194 7.09 11.26 10.88
CA GLU A 194 5.99 12.00 11.52
C GLU A 194 4.73 11.14 11.60
N TRP A 195 4.33 10.50 10.49
CA TRP A 195 3.17 9.61 10.49
C TRP A 195 3.33 8.45 11.48
N MET A 196 4.52 7.85 11.57
CA MET A 196 4.80 6.79 12.53
C MET A 196 4.72 7.28 13.98
N GLU A 197 5.13 8.52 14.27
CA GLU A 197 5.03 9.10 15.61
C GLU A 197 3.59 9.40 16.03
N GLU A 198 2.74 9.81 15.09
CA GLU A 198 1.34 10.12 15.34
C GLU A 198 0.46 8.86 15.50
N ASN A 199 0.78 7.79 14.77
CA ASN A 199 -0.14 6.64 14.61
C ASN A 199 0.26 5.35 15.35
N LEU A 200 1.50 5.21 15.83
CA LEU A 200 2.00 3.96 16.45
C LEU A 200 2.11 4.01 17.94
#